data_AF-A0A6A6S5U8-F1
#
_entry.id   AF-A0A6A6S5U8-F1
#
_cell.length_a   1.000
_cell.length_b   1.000
_cell.length_c   1.000
_cell.angle_alpha   90.00
_cell.angle_beta   90.00
_cell.angle_gamma   90.00
#
_symmetry.space_group_name_H-M   'P 1'
#
loop_
_entity.id
_entity.type
_entity.pdbx_description
1 polymer ?
#
loop_
_entity_poly.entity_id
_entity_poly.type
_entity_poly.pdbx_seq_one_letter_code
_entity_poly.pdbx_strand_id
1 'polypeptide(L)'
;MSIRSALVAVAALVATANAHVIMESPVPYSNDKIDNSPLSGAAQFPCKAQNGFTVTKMNAMKVGDKQQVSFKGTAVHGGGSCQLSYTQDTTPTADSKFKVIKSIEGSCPGTEGGTVPIDFSLPDSIPNGKGTFAWTWFSKMAGQPELYMNCAPIDVTGGASDDSKLSTLPDMLIANMASINTCKQVENKAIKFPSPGTAVQTGSLNDAVAPTGDCGSSSGGSDTSSPSSGASSPSSPATSAAAQPSQTGGGPTTLATSVATSAPAGTASTPAATDSPSAGGGSGTACSENGAIVCNGTTQFGLCSNGSVVYQSVAAGTQCANGAITKRGYNGRIARPRSL
;
A
#
# COMPACT_ATOMS: atom_id res chain seq x y z
N MET A 1 46.20 -11.80 -46.36
CA MET A 1 44.98 -12.35 -45.73
C MET A 1 44.87 -11.75 -44.34
N SER A 2 43.86 -10.90 -44.11
CA SER A 2 43.63 -10.19 -42.85
C SER A 2 42.39 -10.78 -42.19
N ILE A 3 42.55 -11.42 -41.04
CA ILE A 3 41.42 -11.86 -40.21
C ILE A 3 41.28 -10.82 -39.10
N ARG A 4 40.31 -9.93 -39.26
CA ARG A 4 39.91 -8.98 -38.21
C ARG A 4 38.94 -9.68 -37.28
N SER A 5 39.36 -9.92 -36.05
CA SER A 5 38.50 -10.40 -34.96
C SER A 5 37.44 -9.34 -34.64
N ALA A 6 36.17 -9.64 -34.92
CA ALA A 6 35.05 -8.83 -34.46
C ALA A 6 34.61 -9.33 -33.08
N LEU A 7 34.98 -8.61 -32.03
CA LEU A 7 34.40 -8.75 -30.69
C LEU A 7 32.98 -8.15 -30.74
N VAL A 8 31.96 -8.99 -30.71
CA VAL A 8 30.57 -8.54 -30.52
C VAL A 8 30.32 -8.41 -29.02
N ALA A 9 30.32 -7.18 -28.51
CA ALA A 9 29.90 -6.88 -27.16
C ALA A 9 28.36 -6.86 -27.10
N VAL A 10 27.76 -7.89 -26.50
CA VAL A 10 26.34 -7.91 -26.18
C VAL A 10 26.14 -7.06 -24.91
N ALA A 11 25.69 -5.83 -25.08
CA ALA A 11 25.24 -5.00 -23.97
C ALA A 11 23.86 -5.52 -23.51
N ALA A 12 23.82 -6.22 -22.38
CA ALA A 12 22.57 -6.58 -21.72
C ALA A 12 21.90 -5.29 -21.20
N LEU A 13 20.84 -4.83 -21.87
CA LEU A 13 19.94 -3.83 -21.30
C LEU A 13 19.18 -4.49 -20.14
N VAL A 14 19.67 -4.30 -18.92
CA VAL A 14 18.92 -4.61 -17.71
C VAL A 14 17.81 -3.57 -17.59
N ALA A 15 16.61 -3.92 -18.00
CA ALA A 15 15.42 -3.14 -17.68
C ALA A 15 15.25 -3.16 -16.16
N THR A 16 15.54 -2.04 -15.49
CA THR A 16 15.24 -1.87 -14.07
C THR A 16 13.73 -1.79 -13.92
N ALA A 17 13.09 -2.93 -13.67
CA ALA A 17 11.69 -2.94 -13.27
C ALA A 17 11.59 -2.24 -11.91
N ASN A 18 10.97 -1.05 -11.87
CA ASN A 18 10.59 -0.34 -10.64
C ASN A 18 9.42 -1.08 -9.98
N ALA A 19 9.69 -2.28 -9.48
CA ALA A 19 8.65 -3.13 -8.97
C ALA A 19 8.15 -2.61 -7.60
N HIS A 20 9.04 -2.18 -6.70
CA HIS A 20 8.69 -1.85 -5.32
C HIS A 20 7.80 -0.58 -5.18
N VAL A 21 7.19 -0.43 -4.00
CA VAL A 21 6.13 0.54 -3.73
C VAL A 21 6.66 1.81 -3.07
N ILE A 22 6.13 2.96 -3.52
CA ILE A 22 6.40 4.31 -2.99
C ILE A 22 5.07 5.02 -2.69
N MET A 23 5.02 5.83 -1.64
CA MET A 23 3.90 6.70 -1.33
C MET A 23 3.78 7.82 -2.37
N GLU A 24 2.57 7.99 -2.93
CA GLU A 24 2.23 9.06 -3.88
C GLU A 24 1.49 10.21 -3.20
N SER A 25 0.52 9.87 -2.36
CA SER A 25 -0.26 10.83 -1.59
C SER A 25 -0.27 10.37 -0.12
N PRO A 26 -0.06 11.25 0.87
CA PRO A 26 0.38 12.65 0.72
C PRO A 26 1.72 12.76 -0.03
N VAL A 27 1.93 13.89 -0.71
CA VAL A 27 3.15 14.11 -1.51
C VAL A 27 4.36 14.12 -0.59
N PRO A 28 5.32 13.20 -0.78
CA PRO A 28 6.49 13.10 0.10
C PRO A 28 7.42 14.33 0.09
N TYR A 29 8.29 14.40 1.10
CA TYR A 29 9.50 15.23 1.03
C TYR A 29 10.41 14.79 -0.11
N SER A 30 11.16 15.73 -0.71
CA SER A 30 12.18 15.45 -1.72
C SER A 30 11.67 14.47 -2.80
N ASN A 31 10.43 14.72 -3.26
CA ASN A 31 9.66 13.78 -4.09
C ASN A 31 10.35 13.43 -5.42
N ASP A 32 11.26 14.28 -5.89
CA ASP A 32 12.12 14.07 -7.04
C ASP A 32 13.28 13.08 -6.80
N LYS A 33 13.60 12.78 -5.53
CA LYS A 33 14.76 11.96 -5.12
C LYS A 33 14.39 10.65 -4.45
N ILE A 34 13.13 10.46 -4.05
CA ILE A 34 12.73 9.21 -3.40
C ILE A 34 12.74 8.07 -4.41
N ASP A 35 13.46 7.01 -4.06
CA ASP A 35 13.39 5.72 -4.72
C ASP A 35 12.41 4.77 -4.01
N ASN A 36 12.08 3.65 -4.65
CA ASN A 36 11.16 2.66 -4.13
C ASN A 36 11.84 1.51 -3.35
N SER A 37 13.14 1.59 -3.04
CA SER A 37 13.85 0.55 -2.28
C SER A 37 13.47 0.58 -0.80
N PRO A 38 13.61 -0.53 -0.07
CA PRO A 38 13.53 -0.49 1.39
C PRO A 38 14.69 0.32 1.97
N LEU A 39 14.60 0.68 3.25
CA LEU A 39 15.71 1.28 3.98
C LEU A 39 16.84 0.25 4.11
N SER A 40 18.07 0.66 3.78
CA SER A 40 19.25 -0.23 3.76
C SER A 40 20.23 0.01 4.91
N GLY A 41 19.95 0.96 5.81
CA GLY A 41 20.81 1.25 6.96
C GLY A 41 20.44 2.53 7.71
N ALA A 42 21.11 2.77 8.84
CA ALA A 42 20.81 3.88 9.75
C ALA A 42 20.83 5.27 9.07
N ALA A 43 21.71 5.49 8.09
CA ALA A 43 21.80 6.77 7.38
C ALA A 43 20.54 7.12 6.56
N GLN A 44 19.73 6.12 6.20
CA GLN A 44 18.47 6.33 5.51
C GLN A 44 17.27 6.45 6.45
N PHE A 45 17.44 6.10 7.73
CA PHE A 45 16.40 6.21 8.73
C PHE A 45 16.50 7.56 9.46
N PRO A 46 15.36 8.25 9.69
CA PRO A 46 14.02 7.96 9.17
C PRO A 46 13.84 8.53 7.74
N CYS A 47 12.73 8.19 7.07
CA CYS A 47 12.22 8.94 5.91
C CYS A 47 13.10 8.99 4.64
N LYS A 48 14.10 8.12 4.47
CA LYS A 48 15.17 8.32 3.46
C LYS A 48 15.91 9.65 3.67
N ALA A 49 16.33 9.91 4.91
CA ALA A 49 16.93 11.16 5.37
C ALA A 49 18.10 11.66 4.50
N GLN A 50 18.86 10.75 3.87
CA GLN A 50 19.97 11.11 2.98
C GLN A 50 19.54 11.97 1.77
N ASN A 51 18.25 11.96 1.42
CA ASN A 51 17.70 12.78 0.35
C ASN A 51 17.39 14.23 0.79
N GLY A 52 17.40 14.49 2.11
CA GLY A 52 16.96 15.73 2.74
C GLY A 52 15.44 15.85 2.83
N PHE A 53 14.97 16.94 3.44
CA PHE A 53 13.55 17.22 3.71
C PHE A 53 13.03 18.42 2.90
N THR A 54 13.27 18.42 1.58
CA THR A 54 12.76 19.50 0.72
C THR A 54 11.24 19.37 0.58
N VAL A 55 10.50 20.45 0.88
CA VAL A 55 9.05 20.48 0.73
C VAL A 55 8.69 20.74 -0.73
N THR A 56 8.29 19.70 -1.46
CA THR A 56 7.74 19.86 -2.83
C THR A 56 6.30 20.37 -2.79
N LYS A 57 5.49 19.87 -1.87
CA LYS A 57 4.12 20.31 -1.62
C LYS A 57 3.79 20.12 -0.14
N MET A 58 3.26 21.15 0.51
CA MET A 58 2.71 21.02 1.86
C MET A 58 1.31 20.37 1.78
N ASN A 59 1.11 19.26 2.47
CA ASN A 59 -0.17 18.54 2.43
C ASN A 59 -1.07 19.04 3.56
N ALA A 60 -2.09 19.85 3.22
CA ALA A 60 -3.07 20.28 4.20
C ALA A 60 -3.92 19.09 4.65
N MET A 61 -4.00 18.87 5.97
CA MET A 61 -4.80 17.81 6.56
C MET A 61 -5.59 18.37 7.74
N LYS A 62 -6.90 18.11 7.75
CA LYS A 62 -7.75 18.51 8.87
C LYS A 62 -8.07 17.29 9.73
N VAL A 63 -7.94 17.44 11.04
CA VAL A 63 -8.30 16.42 12.02
C VAL A 63 -9.77 16.02 11.87
N GLY A 64 -10.01 14.70 11.97
CA GLY A 64 -11.33 14.07 11.81
C GLY A 64 -11.81 13.94 10.36
N ASP A 65 -11.25 14.68 9.40
CA ASP A 65 -11.64 14.55 8.00
C ASP A 65 -11.12 13.23 7.43
N LYS A 66 -11.86 12.66 6.46
CA LYS A 66 -11.41 11.46 5.74
C LYS A 66 -10.26 11.83 4.80
N GLN A 67 -9.11 11.22 5.03
CA GLN A 67 -7.88 11.33 4.25
C GLN A 67 -7.55 9.99 3.60
N GLN A 68 -6.64 10.00 2.63
CA GLN A 68 -6.19 8.80 1.96
C GLN A 68 -4.69 8.83 1.72
N VAL A 69 -4.02 7.72 2.02
CA VAL A 69 -2.67 7.45 1.54
C VAL A 69 -2.75 6.57 0.30
N SER A 70 -2.07 6.96 -0.77
CA SER A 70 -2.02 6.24 -2.05
C SER A 70 -0.58 5.95 -2.44
N PHE A 71 -0.38 5.00 -3.36
CA PHE A 71 0.93 4.45 -3.67
C PHE A 71 1.13 4.20 -5.17
N LYS A 72 2.37 4.33 -5.63
CA LYS A 72 2.85 3.85 -6.93
C LYS A 72 3.73 2.63 -6.76
N GLY A 73 3.77 1.76 -7.77
CA GLY A 73 4.56 0.52 -7.77
C GLY A 73 3.69 -0.70 -8.03
N THR A 74 4.32 -1.84 -8.30
CA THR A 74 3.62 -3.05 -8.78
C THR A 74 3.90 -4.31 -7.96
N ALA A 75 5.03 -4.38 -7.26
CA ALA A 75 5.42 -5.46 -6.35
C ALA A 75 4.99 -5.11 -4.93
N VAL A 76 3.77 -5.50 -4.60
CA VAL A 76 3.24 -5.38 -3.23
C VAL A 76 3.71 -6.51 -2.31
N HIS A 77 4.61 -7.40 -2.75
CA HIS A 77 5.16 -8.51 -1.94
C HIS A 77 4.12 -9.35 -1.17
N GLY A 78 2.94 -9.58 -1.77
CA GLY A 78 1.83 -10.27 -1.11
C GLY A 78 1.22 -9.50 0.07
N GLY A 79 1.41 -8.19 0.08
CA GLY A 79 1.09 -7.27 1.16
C GLY A 79 2.16 -7.29 2.25
N GLY A 80 1.68 -7.39 3.48
CA GLY A 80 2.46 -7.12 4.67
C GLY A 80 1.66 -6.23 5.61
N SER A 81 2.35 -5.58 6.54
CA SER A 81 1.72 -4.68 7.50
C SER A 81 2.29 -3.28 7.38
N CYS A 82 1.47 -2.28 7.68
CA CYS A 82 1.89 -0.88 7.65
C CYS A 82 1.49 -0.14 8.92
N GLN A 83 2.25 0.89 9.25
CA GLN A 83 1.80 1.93 10.17
C GLN A 83 1.77 3.27 9.46
N LEU A 84 0.73 4.04 9.77
CA LEU A 84 0.66 5.46 9.49
C LEU A 84 0.98 6.16 10.80
N SER A 85 1.96 7.05 10.78
CA SER A 85 2.50 7.67 11.99
C SER A 85 2.73 9.17 11.80
N TYR A 86 2.87 9.90 12.90
CA TYR A 86 3.11 11.34 12.89
C TYR A 86 4.20 11.75 13.89
N THR A 87 5.00 12.74 13.52
CA THR A 87 5.84 13.50 14.45
C THR A 87 5.64 15.00 14.20
N GLN A 88 5.81 15.81 15.25
CA GLN A 88 5.84 17.28 15.11
C GLN A 88 7.12 17.77 14.41
N ASP A 89 8.15 16.93 14.33
CA ASP A 89 9.40 17.30 13.68
C ASP A 89 9.18 17.51 12.18
N THR A 90 9.57 18.68 11.67
CA THR A 90 9.49 19.00 10.24
C THR A 90 10.73 18.54 9.46
N THR A 91 11.79 18.18 10.19
CA THR A 91 13.01 17.53 9.68
C THR A 91 13.41 16.38 10.63
N PRO A 92 12.69 15.24 10.59
CA PRO A 92 12.91 14.16 11.55
C PRO A 92 14.34 13.61 11.54
N THR A 93 14.81 13.20 12.72
CA THR A 93 16.11 12.56 12.94
C THR A 93 15.90 11.14 13.48
N ALA A 94 17.00 10.41 13.74
CA ALA A 94 16.93 9.10 14.39
C ALA A 94 16.30 9.15 15.80
N ASP A 95 16.30 10.31 16.45
CA ASP A 95 15.74 10.51 17.80
C ASP A 95 14.26 10.91 17.79
N SER A 96 13.75 11.33 16.63
CA SER A 96 12.35 11.75 16.45
C SER A 96 11.36 10.66 16.88
N LYS A 97 10.30 11.09 17.57
CA LYS A 97 9.25 10.18 18.04
C LYS A 97 8.08 10.19 17.08
N PHE A 98 8.01 9.15 16.25
CA PHE A 98 6.86 8.89 15.40
C PHE A 98 5.79 8.16 16.20
N LYS A 99 4.60 8.76 16.26
CA LYS A 99 3.44 8.26 16.99
C LYS A 99 2.43 7.62 16.05
N VAL A 100 1.98 6.41 16.38
CA VAL A 100 1.08 5.61 15.54
C VAL A 100 -0.31 6.23 15.50
N ILE A 101 -0.79 6.52 14.29
CA ILE A 101 -2.15 6.99 14.01
C ILE A 101 -3.04 5.84 13.57
N LYS A 102 -2.54 4.94 12.71
CA LYS A 102 -3.28 3.78 12.21
C LYS A 102 -2.34 2.63 11.94
N SER A 103 -2.74 1.42 12.32
CA SER A 103 -2.05 0.18 11.97
C SER A 103 -2.89 -0.65 11.01
N ILE A 104 -2.25 -1.23 10.00
CA ILE A 104 -2.86 -2.15 9.05
C ILE A 104 -2.08 -3.46 9.12
N GLU A 105 -2.70 -4.50 9.66
CA GLU A 105 -2.08 -5.80 9.92
C GLU A 105 -2.44 -6.79 8.81
N GLY A 106 -1.55 -6.92 7.82
CA GLY A 106 -1.80 -7.72 6.61
C GLY A 106 -2.43 -6.92 5.46
N SER A 107 -2.27 -7.42 4.23
CA SER A 107 -2.82 -6.84 3.00
C SER A 107 -2.40 -5.40 2.66
N CYS A 108 -1.42 -4.82 3.37
CA CYS A 108 -0.89 -3.50 3.08
C CYS A 108 0.43 -3.60 2.30
N PRO A 109 0.68 -2.74 1.27
CA PRO A 109 -0.19 -1.70 0.70
C PRO A 109 -1.26 -2.26 -0.26
N GLY A 110 -1.31 -3.57 -0.43
CA GLY A 110 -2.32 -4.25 -1.24
C GLY A 110 -2.06 -5.75 -1.28
N THR A 111 -2.74 -6.44 -2.19
CA THR A 111 -2.57 -7.88 -2.46
C THR A 111 -2.40 -8.11 -3.96
N GLU A 112 -2.67 -9.31 -4.50
CA GLU A 112 -2.34 -9.66 -5.90
C GLU A 112 -2.97 -8.75 -6.99
N GLY A 113 -3.86 -7.83 -6.64
CA GLY A 113 -4.38 -6.77 -7.52
C GLY A 113 -3.56 -5.47 -7.57
N GLY A 114 -2.43 -5.37 -6.88
CA GLY A 114 -1.61 -4.15 -6.81
C GLY A 114 -1.88 -3.31 -5.56
N THR A 115 -1.46 -2.05 -5.59
CA THR A 115 -1.61 -1.13 -4.46
C THR A 115 -3.07 -0.72 -4.29
N VAL A 116 -3.52 -0.63 -3.04
CA VAL A 116 -4.86 -0.18 -2.67
C VAL A 116 -4.71 1.06 -1.80
N PRO A 117 -5.34 2.19 -2.15
CA PRO A 117 -5.33 3.36 -1.29
C PRO A 117 -5.93 3.04 0.09
N ILE A 118 -5.33 3.60 1.14
CA ILE A 118 -5.75 3.36 2.52
C ILE A 118 -6.39 4.62 3.07
N ASP A 119 -7.66 4.49 3.45
CA ASP A 119 -8.39 5.55 4.12
C ASP A 119 -7.92 5.68 5.58
N PHE A 120 -7.77 6.91 6.06
CA PHE A 120 -7.48 7.22 7.45
C PHE A 120 -8.03 8.59 7.83
N SER A 121 -8.00 8.90 9.12
CA SER A 121 -8.24 10.25 9.62
C SER A 121 -7.16 10.56 10.65
N LEU A 122 -6.75 11.83 10.73
CA LEU A 122 -5.90 12.27 11.84
C LEU A 122 -6.75 12.29 13.12
N PRO A 123 -6.30 11.66 14.22
CA PRO A 123 -7.01 11.68 15.49
C PRO A 123 -6.93 13.07 16.14
N ASP A 124 -7.83 13.34 17.07
CA ASP A 124 -7.87 14.60 17.82
C ASP A 124 -6.65 14.83 18.72
N SER A 125 -5.84 13.79 18.92
CA SER A 125 -4.57 13.84 19.64
C SER A 125 -3.45 14.53 18.86
N ILE A 126 -3.59 14.73 17.54
CA ILE A 126 -2.59 15.43 16.73
C ILE A 126 -2.74 16.94 16.93
N PRO A 127 -1.69 17.69 17.30
CA PRO A 127 -1.74 19.13 17.47
C PRO A 127 -1.86 19.88 16.14
N ASN A 128 -2.35 21.12 16.19
CA ASN A 128 -2.33 22.01 15.04
C ASN A 128 -0.89 22.39 14.65
N GLY A 129 -0.69 22.68 13.36
CA GLY A 129 0.58 23.18 12.82
C GLY A 129 1.29 22.17 11.92
N LYS A 130 2.55 22.49 11.61
CA LYS A 130 3.37 21.69 10.68
C LYS A 130 3.99 20.50 11.38
N GLY A 131 4.07 19.38 10.67
CA GLY A 131 4.76 18.18 11.11
C GLY A 131 5.00 17.22 9.96
N THR A 132 5.38 15.99 10.29
CA THR A 132 5.67 14.93 9.33
C THR A 132 4.72 13.77 9.49
N PHE A 133 4.04 13.41 8.40
CA PHE A 133 3.35 12.12 8.26
C PHE A 133 4.35 11.07 7.76
N ALA A 134 4.28 9.85 8.28
CA ALA A 134 5.08 8.72 7.85
C ALA A 134 4.20 7.52 7.50
N TRP A 135 4.47 6.93 6.33
CA TRP A 135 4.04 5.58 6.00
C TRP A 135 5.23 4.64 6.15
N THR A 136 5.07 3.62 6.99
CA THR A 136 5.99 2.48 7.05
C THR A 136 5.32 1.22 6.55
N TRP A 137 6.08 0.37 5.87
CA TRP A 137 5.61 -0.91 5.38
C TRP A 137 6.65 -2.01 5.60
N PHE A 138 6.18 -3.10 6.18
CA PHE A 138 6.91 -4.33 6.43
C PHE A 138 6.45 -5.37 5.39
N SER A 139 7.22 -5.51 4.32
CA SER A 139 6.87 -6.38 3.18
C SER A 139 6.81 -7.85 3.60
N LYS A 140 5.79 -8.59 3.16
CA LYS A 140 5.61 -9.99 3.58
C LYS A 140 6.56 -10.94 2.85
N MET A 141 6.61 -10.86 1.52
CA MET A 141 7.31 -11.81 0.65
C MET A 141 8.36 -11.11 -0.23
N ALA A 142 9.39 -10.56 0.40
CA ALA A 142 10.54 -9.95 -0.30
C ALA A 142 11.80 -10.83 -0.31
N GLY A 143 11.73 -12.04 0.25
CA GLY A 143 12.87 -12.96 0.38
C GLY A 143 13.81 -12.63 1.54
N GLN A 144 13.79 -11.42 2.07
CA GLN A 144 14.30 -11.03 3.39
C GLN A 144 13.33 -10.04 4.05
N PRO A 145 13.34 -9.91 5.39
CA PRO A 145 12.55 -8.88 6.06
C PRO A 145 13.05 -7.48 5.72
N GLU A 146 12.14 -6.61 5.32
CA GLU A 146 12.45 -5.24 4.90
C GLU A 146 11.59 -4.22 5.65
N LEU A 147 12.06 -2.97 5.69
CA LEU A 147 11.28 -1.82 6.14
C LEU A 147 11.30 -0.75 5.05
N TYR A 148 10.14 -0.43 4.50
CA TYR A 148 9.93 0.74 3.65
C TYR A 148 9.46 1.89 4.52
N MET A 149 9.92 3.10 4.22
CA MET A 149 9.47 4.32 4.90
C MET A 149 9.48 5.49 3.93
N ASN A 150 8.33 6.15 3.77
CA ASN A 150 8.23 7.44 3.10
C ASN A 150 7.54 8.44 4.02
N CYS A 151 7.99 9.69 3.96
CA CYS A 151 7.47 10.75 4.81
C CYS A 151 7.03 11.95 3.99
N ALA A 152 5.98 12.62 4.45
CA ALA A 152 5.42 13.79 3.80
C ALA A 152 5.26 14.96 4.78
N PRO A 153 5.53 16.21 4.35
CA PRO A 153 5.22 17.39 5.12
C PRO A 153 3.71 17.58 5.17
N ILE A 154 3.16 17.74 6.38
CA ILE A 154 1.74 18.03 6.56
C ILE A 154 1.54 19.34 7.33
N ASP A 155 0.41 19.99 7.07
CA ASP A 155 -0.07 21.15 7.82
C ASP A 155 -1.44 20.81 8.43
N VAL A 156 -1.45 20.66 9.75
CA VAL A 156 -2.58 20.11 10.50
C VAL A 156 -3.47 21.24 11.03
N THR A 157 -4.77 21.10 10.80
CA THR A 157 -5.81 22.01 11.33
C THR A 157 -6.90 21.26 12.09
N GLY A 158 -7.57 21.94 13.02
CA GLY A 158 -8.63 21.36 13.85
C GLY A 158 -8.14 20.36 14.91
N GLY A 159 -6.82 20.34 15.17
CA GLY A 159 -6.18 19.43 16.11
C GLY A 159 -6.12 19.96 17.55
N ALA A 160 -5.37 19.25 18.39
CA ALA A 160 -5.11 19.63 19.77
C ALA A 160 -4.36 20.98 19.88
N SER A 161 -4.48 21.63 21.04
CA SER A 161 -3.74 22.85 21.40
C SER A 161 -2.29 22.60 21.79
N ASP A 162 -1.96 21.36 22.18
CA ASP A 162 -0.67 20.92 22.69
C ASP A 162 -0.41 19.46 22.35
N ASP A 163 0.75 18.95 22.74
CA ASP A 163 1.25 17.60 22.45
C ASP A 163 0.94 16.56 23.53
N SER A 164 0.20 16.93 24.59
CA SER A 164 -0.05 16.03 25.73
C SER A 164 -0.76 14.75 25.27
N LYS A 165 -1.80 14.88 24.44
CA LYS A 165 -2.50 13.74 23.85
C LYS A 165 -1.64 12.97 22.85
N LEU A 166 -0.82 13.66 22.06
CA LEU A 166 0.09 13.05 21.10
C LEU A 166 1.08 12.10 21.81
N SER A 167 1.61 12.54 22.97
CA SER A 167 2.59 11.76 23.74
C SER A 167 2.05 10.41 24.23
N THR A 168 0.72 10.29 24.41
CA THR A 168 0.04 9.06 24.83
C THR A 168 -0.10 8.02 23.72
N LEU A 169 0.07 8.42 22.45
CA LEU A 169 0.02 7.49 21.35
C LEU A 169 1.25 6.56 21.38
N PRO A 170 1.09 5.30 20.93
CA PRO A 170 2.22 4.38 20.83
C PRO A 170 3.31 4.91 19.90
N ASP A 171 4.56 4.56 20.21
CA ASP A 171 5.66 4.76 19.28
C ASP A 171 5.53 3.81 18.08
N MET A 172 5.91 4.30 16.90
CA MET A 172 5.97 3.52 15.67
C MET A 172 6.99 2.38 15.82
N LEU A 173 6.61 1.19 15.36
CA LEU A 173 7.51 0.06 15.30
C LEU A 173 8.67 0.34 14.35
N ILE A 174 9.88 0.09 14.80
CA ILE A 174 11.06 -0.05 13.95
C ILE A 174 11.45 -1.52 14.02
N ALA A 175 11.50 -2.19 12.87
CA ALA A 175 11.94 -3.57 12.75
C ALA A 175 12.70 -3.77 11.45
N ASN A 176 13.35 -4.92 11.30
CA ASN A 176 14.11 -5.30 10.10
C ASN A 176 15.30 -4.37 9.79
N MET A 177 15.77 -3.61 10.79
CA MET A 177 16.87 -2.66 10.69
C MET A 177 17.95 -3.05 11.70
N ALA A 178 18.80 -4.03 11.34
CA ALA A 178 19.78 -4.62 12.25
C ALA A 178 20.81 -3.61 12.82
N SER A 179 21.03 -2.49 12.12
CA SER A 179 21.88 -1.39 12.61
C SER A 179 21.20 -0.49 13.67
N ILE A 180 19.90 -0.66 13.88
CA ILE A 180 19.09 0.16 14.80
C ILE A 180 18.61 -0.68 15.99
N ASN A 181 18.06 -1.87 15.75
CA ASN A 181 17.58 -2.75 16.81
C ASN A 181 17.59 -4.23 16.39
N THR A 182 17.14 -5.09 17.30
CA THR A 182 17.03 -6.54 17.08
C THR A 182 15.62 -6.99 16.69
N CYS A 183 14.66 -6.07 16.58
CA CYS A 183 13.29 -6.42 16.20
C CYS A 183 13.24 -6.93 14.76
N LYS A 184 12.65 -8.11 14.59
CA LYS A 184 12.62 -8.80 13.31
C LYS A 184 11.25 -9.41 13.05
N GLN A 185 10.74 -9.16 11.86
CA GLN A 185 9.57 -9.81 11.33
C GLN A 185 9.85 -11.31 11.08
N VAL A 186 8.83 -12.13 11.34
CA VAL A 186 8.82 -13.54 10.94
C VAL A 186 8.68 -13.61 9.42
N GLU A 187 9.59 -14.35 8.78
CA GLU A 187 9.66 -14.42 7.32
C GLU A 187 8.33 -14.92 6.71
N ASN A 188 7.91 -14.31 5.59
CA ASN A 188 6.69 -14.67 4.88
C ASN A 188 5.41 -14.56 5.75
N LYS A 189 5.43 -13.69 6.77
CA LYS A 189 4.26 -13.33 7.58
C LYS A 189 4.11 -11.81 7.67
N ALA A 190 2.87 -11.35 7.75
CA ALA A 190 2.59 -9.97 8.09
C ALA A 190 2.93 -9.74 9.58
N ILE A 191 3.26 -8.50 9.96
CA ILE A 191 3.48 -8.14 11.36
C ILE A 191 2.14 -7.90 12.04
N LYS A 192 1.91 -8.57 13.17
CA LYS A 192 0.96 -8.14 14.19
C LYS A 192 1.70 -7.20 15.14
N PHE A 193 1.30 -5.93 15.17
CA PHE A 193 2.08 -4.92 15.87
C PHE A 193 1.96 -5.10 17.39
N PRO A 194 3.07 -5.02 18.15
CA PRO A 194 3.00 -5.05 19.63
C PRO A 194 2.18 -3.89 20.20
N SER A 195 2.24 -2.72 19.56
CA SER A 195 1.57 -1.49 19.98
C SER A 195 0.82 -0.86 18.79
N PRO A 196 -0.33 -1.42 18.37
CA PRO A 196 -0.98 -1.03 17.12
C PRO A 196 -1.74 0.31 17.21
N GLY A 197 -1.93 0.84 18.41
CA GLY A 197 -2.83 1.97 18.66
C GLY A 197 -4.31 1.56 18.65
N THR A 198 -5.21 2.53 18.61
CA THR A 198 -6.66 2.30 18.68
C THR A 198 -7.31 2.10 17.30
N ALA A 199 -6.72 2.65 16.24
CA ALA A 199 -7.20 2.49 14.87
C ALA A 199 -6.45 1.33 14.19
N VAL A 200 -7.02 0.13 14.27
CA VAL A 200 -6.44 -1.09 13.69
C VAL A 200 -7.33 -1.65 12.59
N GLN A 201 -6.73 -1.95 11.44
CA GLN A 201 -7.37 -2.64 10.34
C GLN A 201 -6.69 -3.99 10.13
N THR A 202 -7.45 -5.07 10.20
CA THR A 202 -6.96 -6.42 9.88
C THR A 202 -7.13 -6.71 8.40
N GLY A 203 -6.07 -7.18 7.75
CA GLY A 203 -6.08 -7.62 6.36
C GLY A 203 -6.85 -8.93 6.17
N SER A 204 -7.32 -9.18 4.94
CA SER A 204 -8.18 -10.33 4.62
C SER A 204 -7.50 -11.69 4.74
N LEU A 205 -6.16 -11.73 4.71
CA LEU A 205 -5.38 -12.96 4.74
C LEU A 205 -5.20 -13.55 6.15
N ASN A 206 -5.46 -12.77 7.21
CA ASN A 206 -5.36 -13.21 8.61
C ASN A 206 -4.03 -13.92 8.96
N ASP A 207 -2.92 -13.47 8.36
CA ASP A 207 -1.58 -14.08 8.44
C ASP A 207 -0.58 -13.26 9.27
N ALA A 208 -1.08 -12.30 10.04
CA ALA A 208 -0.28 -11.44 10.89
C ALA A 208 0.16 -12.17 12.17
N VAL A 209 1.47 -12.13 12.46
CA VAL A 209 2.07 -12.73 13.66
C VAL A 209 2.97 -11.72 14.36
N ALA A 210 3.14 -11.88 15.68
CA ALA A 210 4.02 -10.99 16.43
C ALA A 210 5.47 -11.09 15.91
N PRO A 211 6.20 -9.96 15.83
CA PRO A 211 7.62 -9.98 15.51
C PRO A 211 8.43 -10.55 16.69
N THR A 212 9.70 -10.85 16.44
CA THR A 212 10.64 -11.42 17.42
C THR A 212 11.76 -10.42 17.73
N GLY A 213 12.41 -10.56 18.89
CA GLY A 213 13.48 -9.66 19.34
C GLY A 213 12.97 -8.49 20.17
N ASP A 214 13.78 -7.45 20.34
CA ASP A 214 13.39 -6.25 21.08
C ASP A 214 12.60 -5.30 20.17
N CYS A 215 11.28 -5.43 20.20
CA CYS A 215 10.33 -4.70 19.35
C CYS A 215 9.66 -3.52 20.04
N GLY A 216 10.24 -3.03 21.14
CA GLY A 216 9.58 -2.06 22.02
C GLY A 216 8.42 -2.70 22.79
N SER A 217 8.16 -2.19 23.99
CA SER A 217 7.07 -2.68 24.82
C SER A 217 5.73 -2.10 24.37
N SER A 218 4.68 -2.90 24.52
CA SER A 218 3.28 -2.50 24.52
C SER A 218 3.00 -1.52 25.66
N SER A 219 3.30 -0.23 25.46
CA SER A 219 2.78 0.86 26.29
C SER A 219 1.30 1.06 25.98
N GLY A 220 0.49 0.11 26.43
CA GLY A 220 -0.95 0.05 26.23
C GLY A 220 -1.53 -1.20 26.87
N GLY A 221 -1.63 -1.20 28.20
CA GLY A 221 -2.52 -2.04 29.00
C GLY A 221 -2.55 -3.54 28.69
N SER A 222 -1.68 -4.31 29.36
CA SER A 222 -2.06 -5.68 29.69
C SER A 222 -3.07 -5.62 30.83
N ASP A 223 -4.34 -5.87 30.53
CA ASP A 223 -5.28 -6.44 31.49
C ASP A 223 -6.17 -7.46 30.79
N THR A 224 -5.79 -8.72 30.96
CA THR A 224 -6.70 -9.86 30.95
C THR A 224 -7.82 -9.62 31.95
N SER A 225 -9.05 -9.44 31.48
CA SER A 225 -10.28 -9.78 32.22
C SER A 225 -11.48 -9.79 31.27
N SER A 226 -11.94 -10.99 30.91
CA SER A 226 -13.35 -11.20 30.54
C SER A 226 -14.25 -10.74 31.68
N PRO A 227 -15.35 -10.00 31.41
CA PRO A 227 -16.51 -10.04 32.26
C PRO A 227 -17.55 -10.96 31.61
N SER A 228 -17.84 -12.05 32.31
CA SER A 228 -19.06 -12.81 32.12
C SER A 228 -20.25 -11.99 32.63
N SER A 229 -21.30 -11.93 31.81
CA SER A 229 -22.72 -11.95 32.17
C SER A 229 -23.17 -11.19 33.43
N GLY A 230 -23.77 -10.02 33.23
CA GLY A 230 -24.55 -9.31 34.24
C GLY A 230 -25.66 -8.49 33.58
N ALA A 231 -26.82 -9.11 33.42
CA ALA A 231 -28.03 -8.46 32.91
C ALA A 231 -28.53 -7.38 33.87
N SER A 232 -28.90 -6.21 33.35
CA SER A 232 -29.92 -5.32 33.92
C SER A 232 -30.31 -4.26 32.89
N SER A 233 -31.56 -4.32 32.44
CA SER A 233 -32.24 -3.30 31.64
C SER A 233 -32.50 -2.03 32.47
N PRO A 234 -32.67 -0.86 31.85
CA PRO A 234 -33.99 -0.23 31.99
C PRO A 234 -34.52 0.47 30.72
N SER A 235 -35.78 0.12 30.44
CA SER A 235 -36.93 0.93 29.99
C SER A 235 -36.75 2.39 29.57
N SER A 236 -37.15 2.71 28.34
CA SER A 236 -37.67 4.02 27.93
C SER A 236 -39.18 4.12 28.22
N PRO A 237 -39.70 5.29 28.61
CA PRO A 237 -40.66 6.05 27.78
C PRO A 237 -40.45 7.59 27.96
N ALA A 238 -41.07 8.57 27.29
CA ALA A 238 -42.04 8.71 26.21
C ALA A 238 -41.93 10.17 25.64
N THR A 239 -42.55 10.36 24.49
CA THR A 239 -42.98 11.59 23.79
C THR A 239 -43.32 12.85 24.60
N SER A 240 -43.01 14.02 24.02
CA SER A 240 -43.89 15.22 24.05
C SER A 240 -43.60 16.16 22.86
N ALA A 241 -44.61 16.32 21.98
CA ALA A 241 -44.85 17.52 21.16
C ALA A 241 -45.49 18.60 22.09
N ALA A 242 -45.59 19.91 21.84
CA ALA A 242 -45.49 20.79 20.68
C ALA A 242 -45.32 22.24 21.22
N ALA A 243 -44.89 23.21 20.39
CA ALA A 243 -45.54 24.52 20.23
C ALA A 243 -44.80 25.40 19.20
N GLN A 244 -45.57 25.87 18.24
CA GLN A 244 -45.26 26.84 17.17
C GLN A 244 -45.38 28.28 17.69
N PRO A 245 -44.80 29.29 17.00
CA PRO A 245 -45.67 30.34 16.47
C PRO A 245 -45.43 30.68 14.99
N SER A 246 -46.53 31.07 14.35
CA SER A 246 -46.72 31.47 12.96
C SER A 246 -46.14 32.86 12.67
N GLN A 247 -45.82 33.16 11.40
CA GLN A 247 -46.65 34.00 10.51
C GLN A 247 -45.96 34.37 9.17
N THR A 248 -46.80 34.34 8.12
CA THR A 248 -46.85 35.19 6.89
C THR A 248 -45.60 35.31 6.01
N GLY A 249 -45.59 35.04 4.70
CA GLY A 249 -46.65 35.10 3.69
C GLY A 249 -46.22 36.06 2.58
N GLY A 250 -45.95 35.55 1.38
CA GLY A 250 -45.67 36.37 0.18
C GLY A 250 -44.89 35.61 -0.90
N GLY A 251 -45.59 35.01 -1.86
CA GLY A 251 -45.04 34.75 -3.20
C GLY A 251 -45.57 35.80 -4.19
N PRO A 252 -45.50 35.56 -5.51
CA PRO A 252 -44.47 34.89 -6.30
C PRO A 252 -44.01 35.80 -7.47
N THR A 253 -42.83 35.58 -8.07
CA THR A 253 -42.61 36.00 -9.48
C THR A 253 -41.60 35.09 -10.19
N THR A 254 -42.07 34.59 -11.32
CA THR A 254 -41.43 33.82 -12.39
C THR A 254 -40.22 34.49 -13.01
N LEU A 255 -39.27 33.69 -13.53
CA LEU A 255 -38.73 33.81 -14.89
C LEU A 255 -37.80 32.61 -15.18
N ALA A 256 -38.35 31.62 -15.88
CA ALA A 256 -37.56 30.61 -16.57
C ALA A 256 -36.93 31.26 -17.81
N THR A 257 -35.61 31.22 -17.94
CA THR A 257 -34.91 31.63 -19.16
C THR A 257 -34.17 30.41 -19.70
N SER A 258 -34.67 29.91 -20.81
CA SER A 258 -34.03 28.93 -21.70
C SER A 258 -32.89 29.60 -22.46
N VAL A 259 -31.71 28.97 -22.47
CA VAL A 259 -30.69 29.25 -23.49
C VAL A 259 -30.16 27.91 -24.03
N ALA A 260 -30.45 27.69 -25.31
CA ALA A 260 -29.85 26.64 -26.12
C ALA A 260 -28.44 27.07 -26.54
N THR A 261 -27.47 26.14 -26.48
CA THR A 261 -26.18 26.31 -27.14
C THR A 261 -25.77 25.04 -27.88
N SER A 262 -25.83 25.19 -29.19
CA SER A 262 -25.20 24.52 -30.33
C SER A 262 -24.10 23.48 -30.07
N ALA A 263 -24.29 22.30 -30.66
CA ALA A 263 -23.24 21.35 -31.00
C ALA A 263 -22.44 21.79 -32.24
N PRO A 264 -21.15 21.45 -32.34
CA PRO A 264 -20.51 21.26 -33.64
C PRO A 264 -20.27 19.76 -33.89
N ALA A 265 -20.74 19.32 -35.06
CA ALA A 265 -20.28 18.13 -35.74
C ALA A 265 -18.89 18.39 -36.36
N GLY A 266 -18.02 17.38 -36.40
CA GLY A 266 -16.74 17.51 -37.09
C GLY A 266 -15.85 16.27 -37.00
N THR A 267 -16.25 15.25 -37.76
CA THR A 267 -15.38 14.45 -38.65
C THR A 267 -14.29 13.58 -38.03
N ALA A 268 -14.53 12.27 -38.12
CA ALA A 268 -13.55 11.20 -37.97
C ALA A 268 -12.49 11.24 -39.09
N SER A 269 -11.22 11.11 -38.70
CA SER A 269 -10.09 10.87 -39.60
C SER A 269 -9.36 9.61 -39.14
N THR A 270 -9.56 8.53 -39.89
CA THR A 270 -8.82 7.27 -39.78
C THR A 270 -7.38 7.48 -40.29
N PRO A 271 -6.33 7.05 -39.56
CA PRO A 271 -5.03 6.82 -40.17
C PRO A 271 -4.92 5.40 -40.70
N ALA A 272 -4.46 5.31 -41.95
CA ALA A 272 -4.26 4.11 -42.73
C ALA A 272 -3.16 3.20 -42.17
N ALA A 273 -3.30 1.91 -42.47
CA ALA A 273 -2.29 0.88 -42.29
C ALA A 273 -1.00 1.23 -43.05
N THR A 274 0.13 1.02 -42.39
CA THR A 274 1.46 0.96 -43.02
C THR A 274 1.98 -0.46 -42.93
N ASP A 275 2.23 -1.04 -44.10
CA ASP A 275 2.85 -2.36 -44.29
C ASP A 275 4.37 -2.34 -44.05
N SER A 276 4.83 -3.48 -43.50
CA SER A 276 6.16 -4.14 -43.63
C SER A 276 7.37 -3.59 -42.86
N PRO A 277 8.37 -4.45 -42.47
CA PRO A 277 8.70 -5.76 -43.07
C PRO A 277 8.69 -6.98 -42.13
N SER A 278 8.55 -8.14 -42.77
CA SER A 278 8.74 -9.47 -42.20
C SER A 278 10.22 -9.84 -42.10
N ALA A 279 10.61 -10.47 -40.99
CA ALA A 279 11.42 -11.69 -40.86
C ALA A 279 12.42 -11.62 -39.68
N GLY A 280 12.17 -12.46 -38.67
CA GLY A 280 13.07 -12.75 -37.57
C GLY A 280 12.46 -13.81 -36.66
N GLY A 281 12.54 -15.08 -37.08
CA GLY A 281 11.78 -16.20 -36.55
C GLY A 281 12.08 -16.54 -35.08
N GLY A 282 11.00 -16.69 -34.32
CA GLY A 282 10.94 -17.47 -33.10
C GLY A 282 9.48 -17.89 -32.93
N SER A 283 9.21 -19.19 -32.90
CA SER A 283 7.87 -19.78 -32.81
C SER A 283 7.15 -19.35 -31.52
N GLY A 284 6.60 -18.15 -31.49
CA GLY A 284 5.74 -17.65 -30.43
C GLY A 284 4.29 -17.86 -30.84
N THR A 285 3.52 -18.52 -29.97
CA THR A 285 2.06 -18.61 -30.12
C THR A 285 1.48 -17.19 -30.15
N ALA A 286 0.68 -16.87 -31.18
CA ALA A 286 -0.01 -15.58 -31.26
C ALA A 286 -1.07 -15.47 -30.16
N CYS A 287 -1.15 -14.30 -29.52
CA CYS A 287 -2.12 -14.01 -28.46
C CYS A 287 -2.81 -12.67 -28.73
N SER A 288 -4.08 -12.54 -28.34
CA SER A 288 -4.91 -11.40 -28.77
C SER A 288 -5.11 -10.34 -27.68
N GLU A 289 -4.90 -10.70 -26.41
CA GLU A 289 -5.21 -9.85 -25.26
C GLU A 289 -3.96 -9.60 -24.41
N ASN A 290 -3.49 -8.37 -24.40
CA ASN A 290 -2.33 -7.97 -23.60
C ASN A 290 -2.58 -8.21 -22.11
N GLY A 291 -1.62 -8.84 -21.44
CA GLY A 291 -1.71 -9.21 -20.03
C GLY A 291 -2.36 -10.57 -19.76
N ALA A 292 -2.95 -11.23 -20.75
CA ALA A 292 -3.51 -12.57 -20.58
C ALA A 292 -2.41 -13.61 -20.31
N ILE A 293 -2.67 -14.54 -19.37
CA ILE A 293 -1.82 -15.72 -19.17
C ILE A 293 -2.14 -16.74 -20.26
N VAL A 294 -1.12 -17.12 -21.02
CA VAL A 294 -1.20 -18.16 -22.05
C VAL A 294 -0.51 -19.41 -21.53
N CYS A 295 -1.24 -20.52 -21.48
CA CYS A 295 -0.70 -21.80 -21.04
C CYS A 295 -0.08 -22.56 -22.21
N ASN A 296 1.16 -23.03 -22.06
CA ASN A 296 1.77 -24.01 -22.96
C ASN A 296 1.91 -25.34 -22.22
N GLY A 297 0.88 -26.17 -22.34
CA GLY A 297 0.71 -27.34 -21.49
C GLY A 297 0.51 -26.96 -20.01
N THR A 298 0.68 -27.94 -19.12
CA THR A 298 0.46 -27.75 -17.68
C THR A 298 1.67 -27.19 -16.94
N THR A 299 2.84 -27.22 -17.57
CA THR A 299 4.13 -26.91 -16.93
C THR A 299 4.71 -25.57 -17.32
N GLN A 300 4.14 -24.88 -18.30
CA GLN A 300 4.62 -23.58 -18.75
C GLN A 300 3.47 -22.58 -18.89
N PHE A 301 3.77 -21.32 -18.59
CA PHE A 301 2.88 -20.18 -18.80
C PHE A 301 3.68 -19.01 -19.37
N GLY A 302 3.02 -18.11 -20.07
CA GLY A 302 3.60 -16.85 -20.51
C GLY A 302 2.57 -15.73 -20.43
N LEU A 303 3.03 -14.48 -20.38
CA LEU A 303 2.16 -13.32 -20.47
C LEU A 303 2.12 -12.82 -21.90
N CYS A 304 0.93 -12.57 -22.41
CA CYS A 304 0.75 -11.95 -23.72
C CYS A 304 1.16 -10.48 -23.68
N SER A 305 2.05 -10.08 -24.58
CA SER A 305 2.47 -8.69 -24.76
C SER A 305 2.68 -8.39 -26.26
N ASN A 306 1.86 -7.48 -26.78
CA ASN A 306 1.82 -7.03 -28.18
C ASN A 306 1.81 -8.19 -29.18
N GLY A 307 0.93 -9.17 -28.96
CA GLY A 307 0.77 -10.32 -29.85
C GLY A 307 1.80 -11.43 -29.65
N SER A 308 2.75 -11.27 -28.73
CA SER A 308 3.84 -12.21 -28.48
C SER A 308 3.79 -12.78 -27.06
N VAL A 309 4.24 -14.03 -26.90
CA VAL A 309 4.31 -14.72 -25.60
C VAL A 309 5.72 -15.29 -25.41
N VAL A 310 6.31 -15.01 -24.25
CA VAL A 310 7.51 -15.70 -23.77
C VAL A 310 7.10 -16.67 -22.68
N TYR A 311 7.34 -17.97 -22.90
CA TYR A 311 6.98 -19.02 -21.97
C TYR A 311 8.05 -19.25 -20.91
N GLN A 312 7.61 -19.46 -19.67
CA GLN A 312 8.43 -19.84 -18.53
C GLN A 312 7.76 -20.98 -17.75
N SER A 313 8.55 -21.70 -16.96
CA SER A 313 8.04 -22.81 -16.14
C SER A 313 7.12 -22.32 -15.03
N VAL A 314 6.06 -23.08 -14.75
CA VAL A 314 5.24 -22.88 -13.55
C VAL A 314 6.04 -23.28 -12.30
N ALA A 315 5.75 -22.65 -11.17
CA ALA A 315 6.38 -22.97 -9.89
C ALA A 315 6.12 -24.44 -9.47
N ALA A 316 7.00 -24.99 -8.62
CA ALA A 316 6.81 -26.31 -8.06
C ALA A 316 5.46 -26.40 -7.32
N GLY A 317 4.69 -27.45 -7.58
CA GLY A 317 3.37 -27.64 -6.98
C GLY A 317 2.21 -26.89 -7.68
N THR A 318 2.47 -26.14 -8.75
CA THR A 318 1.43 -25.49 -9.56
C THR A 318 1.34 -26.08 -10.98
N GLN A 319 0.31 -25.66 -11.71
CA GLN A 319 0.08 -25.98 -13.11
C GLN A 319 -0.60 -24.81 -13.83
N CYS A 320 -0.30 -24.61 -15.11
CA CYS A 320 -1.06 -23.69 -15.94
C CYS A 320 -2.25 -24.44 -16.54
N ALA A 321 -3.47 -23.97 -16.27
CA ALA A 321 -4.69 -24.52 -16.84
C ALA A 321 -5.70 -23.39 -17.04
N ASN A 322 -6.40 -23.39 -18.17
CA ASN A 322 -7.47 -22.44 -18.49
C ASN A 322 -7.06 -20.95 -18.34
N GLY A 323 -5.84 -20.60 -18.75
CA GLY A 323 -5.35 -19.21 -18.66
C GLY A 323 -5.08 -18.74 -17.23
N ALA A 324 -4.84 -19.67 -16.30
CA ALA A 324 -4.50 -19.35 -14.91
C ALA A 324 -3.46 -20.32 -14.36
N ILE A 325 -2.64 -19.84 -13.42
CA ILE A 325 -1.75 -20.71 -12.63
C ILE A 325 -2.54 -21.19 -11.42
N THR A 326 -2.74 -22.50 -11.34
CA THR A 326 -3.52 -23.16 -10.29
C THR A 326 -2.67 -24.17 -9.55
N LYS A 327 -3.07 -24.55 -8.33
CA LYS A 327 -2.39 -25.63 -7.60
C LYS A 327 -2.57 -26.96 -8.36
N ARG A 328 -1.49 -27.70 -8.55
CA ARG A 328 -1.54 -29.01 -9.22
C ARG A 328 -2.32 -29.99 -8.35
N GLY A 329 -3.44 -30.50 -8.85
CA GLY A 329 -4.25 -31.50 -8.16
C GLY A 329 -3.43 -32.76 -7.89
N TYR A 330 -3.31 -33.15 -6.63
CA TYR A 330 -2.58 -34.35 -6.22
C TYR A 330 -3.50 -35.57 -6.34
N ASN A 331 -3.67 -36.11 -7.54
CA ASN A 331 -4.36 -37.39 -7.70
C ASN A 331 -3.42 -38.53 -7.32
N GLY A 332 -3.48 -38.92 -6.04
CA GLY A 332 -3.13 -40.25 -5.54
C GLY A 332 -1.68 -40.68 -5.66
N ARG A 333 -0.86 -40.36 -4.66
CA ARG A 333 0.13 -41.35 -4.18
C ARG A 333 -0.42 -41.94 -2.89
N ILE A 334 -0.90 -43.17 -2.99
CA ILE A 334 -1.20 -44.03 -1.84
C ILE A 334 0.08 -44.08 -0.99
N ALA A 335 0.02 -43.52 0.21
CA ALA A 335 1.09 -43.68 1.19
C ALA A 335 1.19 -45.18 1.50
N ARG A 336 2.31 -45.82 1.11
CA ARG A 336 2.58 -47.20 1.53
C ARG A 336 2.70 -47.20 3.06
N PRO A 337 1.90 -47.99 3.79
CA PRO A 337 2.07 -48.10 5.23
C PRO A 337 3.46 -48.68 5.51
N ARG A 338 4.19 -48.04 6.43
CA ARG A 338 5.43 -48.61 6.99
C ARG A 338 5.04 -49.88 7.72
N SER A 339 5.56 -51.02 7.25
CA SER A 339 5.54 -52.26 8.03
C SER A 339 6.30 -52.04 9.33
N LEU A 340 5.64 -52.44 10.43
CA LEU A 340 6.19 -52.52 11.79
C LEU A 340 7.42 -53.42 11.87
#